data_AF-A0A2V6PXK1-F1
#
_entry.id   AF-A0A2V6PXK1-F1
#
_cell.length_a   1.000
_cell.length_b   1.000
_cell.length_c   1.000
_cell.angle_alpha   90.00
_cell.angle_beta   90.00
_cell.angle_gamma   90.00
#
_symmetry.space_group_name_H-M   'P 1'
#
loop_
_entity.id
_entity.type
_entity.pdbx_description
1 polymer ?
#
loop_
_entity_poly.entity_id
_entity_poly.type
_entity_poly.pdbx_seq_one_letter_code
_entity_poly.pdbx_strand_id
1 'polypeptide(L)'
;MARVTGLGHVGIYVRDLERMVAFYRDTLGLTITKQNWRAGVVFLSANPDAVDHEIALMRGRPSAEDPHLIQQISLAVAGLDDLRAFHKKLVAEGYRIERVVNHASALGCYFFDPEGNRTEVFWVTGRPCWVPTASPIDIHQPDDVVLAEIDRVWNELRHVPVGGRLTEEAATL
;
A
#
# COMPACT_ATOMS: atom_id res chain seq x y z
N MET A 1 23.76 -5.13 3.78
CA MET A 1 23.05 -4.10 4.58
C MET A 1 21.80 -3.75 3.83
N ALA A 2 20.63 -3.77 4.49
CA ALA A 2 19.36 -3.49 3.85
C ALA A 2 19.34 -2.09 3.25
N ARG A 3 18.73 -1.94 2.06
CA ARG A 3 18.62 -0.68 1.34
C ARG A 3 17.28 -0.58 0.64
N VAL A 4 16.81 0.66 0.50
CA VAL A 4 15.69 1.00 -0.38
C VAL A 4 16.15 0.87 -1.83
N THR A 5 15.32 0.31 -2.69
CA THR A 5 15.60 0.13 -4.12
C THR A 5 14.98 1.22 -4.99
N GLY A 6 13.97 1.92 -4.49
CA GLY A 6 13.34 3.05 -5.17
C GLY A 6 12.09 3.56 -4.45
N LEU A 7 11.53 4.65 -4.98
CA LEU A 7 10.17 5.07 -4.65
C LEU A 7 9.19 4.05 -5.24
N GLY A 8 8.24 3.58 -4.43
CA GLY A 8 7.13 2.75 -4.89
C GLY A 8 5.93 3.60 -5.27
N HIS A 9 5.29 4.19 -4.27
CA HIS A 9 4.09 5.00 -4.46
C HIS A 9 3.96 6.11 -3.43
N VAL A 10 3.08 7.06 -3.74
CA VAL A 10 2.65 8.10 -2.80
C VAL A 10 1.15 7.99 -2.58
N GLY A 11 0.77 7.90 -1.31
CA GLY A 11 -0.62 8.05 -0.90
C GLY A 11 -0.91 9.52 -0.57
N ILE A 12 -2.04 10.04 -1.04
CA ILE A 12 -2.53 11.37 -0.66
C ILE A 12 -3.95 11.31 -0.13
N TYR A 13 -4.23 12.13 0.86
CA TYR A 13 -5.58 12.41 1.32
C TYR A 13 -6.29 13.37 0.37
N VAL A 14 -7.53 13.03 0.04
CA VAL A 14 -8.40 13.81 -0.84
C VAL A 14 -9.74 14.09 -0.15
N ARG A 15 -10.43 15.14 -0.62
CA ARG A 15 -11.78 15.50 -0.16
C ARG A 15 -12.85 14.86 -1.03
N ASP A 16 -12.72 15.14 -2.33
CA ASP A 16 -13.60 14.69 -3.39
C ASP A 16 -12.84 13.61 -4.17
N LEU A 17 -13.06 12.36 -3.78
CA LEU A 17 -12.34 11.21 -4.33
C LEU A 17 -12.71 11.01 -5.81
N GLU A 18 -14.00 11.15 -6.12
CA GLU A 18 -14.57 11.01 -7.44
C GLU A 18 -13.94 12.02 -8.42
N ARG A 19 -13.84 13.30 -8.03
CA ARG A 19 -13.18 14.33 -8.83
C ARG A 19 -11.69 14.06 -9.02
N MET A 20 -11.00 13.61 -7.97
CA MET A 20 -9.57 13.31 -8.05
C MET A 20 -9.30 12.09 -8.94
N VAL A 21 -10.11 11.04 -8.83
CA VAL A 21 -10.04 9.87 -9.72
C VAL A 21 -10.28 10.28 -11.17
N ALA A 22 -11.30 11.10 -11.45
CA ALA A 22 -11.57 11.60 -12.80
C ALA A 22 -10.38 12.42 -13.34
N PHE A 23 -9.74 13.25 -12.51
CA PHE A 23 -8.55 13.99 -12.93
C PHE A 23 -7.39 13.06 -13.31
N TYR A 24 -6.98 12.14 -12.44
CA TYR A 24 -5.86 11.24 -12.73
C TYR A 24 -6.15 10.27 -13.87
N ARG A 25 -7.37 9.74 -13.96
CA ARG A 25 -7.76 8.81 -15.03
C ARG A 25 -8.02 9.51 -16.36
N ASP A 26 -8.91 10.49 -16.38
CA ASP A 26 -9.43 11.07 -17.64
C ASP A 26 -8.55 12.19 -18.16
N THR A 27 -7.92 12.98 -17.27
CA THR A 27 -7.07 14.11 -17.69
C THR A 27 -5.61 13.67 -17.86
N LEU A 28 -5.09 12.85 -16.94
CA LEU A 28 -3.68 12.42 -16.98
C LEU A 28 -3.48 11.02 -17.59
N GLY A 29 -4.56 10.26 -17.82
CA GLY A 29 -4.48 8.97 -18.51
C GLY A 29 -4.03 7.78 -17.65
N LEU A 30 -4.06 7.89 -16.32
CA LEU A 30 -3.71 6.76 -15.45
C LEU A 30 -4.81 5.69 -15.45
N THR A 31 -4.41 4.45 -15.23
CA THR A 31 -5.33 3.29 -15.12
C THR A 31 -5.65 3.03 -13.66
N ILE A 32 -6.95 2.86 -13.33
CA ILE A 32 -7.35 2.36 -12.00
C ILE A 32 -6.95 0.90 -11.89
N THR A 33 -6.09 0.56 -10.95
CA THR A 33 -5.61 -0.82 -10.74
C THR A 33 -6.31 -1.52 -9.60
N LYS A 34 -6.64 -0.77 -8.53
CA LYS A 34 -7.38 -1.25 -7.37
C LYS A 34 -8.38 -0.20 -6.91
N GLN A 35 -9.50 -0.63 -6.38
CA GLN A 35 -10.51 0.30 -5.86
C GLN A 35 -11.37 -0.36 -4.78
N ASN A 36 -11.68 0.43 -3.75
CA ASN A 36 -12.71 0.16 -2.76
C ASN A 36 -13.36 1.51 -2.41
N TRP A 37 -14.50 1.79 -3.01
CA TRP A 37 -15.16 3.10 -2.86
C TRP A 37 -15.82 3.25 -1.50
N ARG A 38 -16.25 2.15 -0.89
CA ARG A 38 -16.84 2.13 0.45
C ARG A 38 -15.82 2.47 1.53
N ALA A 39 -14.59 1.96 1.42
CA ALA A 39 -13.45 2.35 2.25
C ALA A 39 -12.84 3.70 1.80
N GLY A 40 -13.30 4.26 0.68
CA GLY A 40 -12.86 5.57 0.20
C GLY A 40 -11.44 5.59 -0.36
N VAL A 41 -11.01 4.53 -1.05
CA VAL A 41 -9.65 4.43 -1.57
C VAL A 41 -9.61 3.90 -3.01
N VAL A 42 -8.76 4.53 -3.84
CA VAL A 42 -8.53 4.15 -5.24
C VAL A 42 -7.05 4.26 -5.56
N PHE A 43 -6.52 3.26 -6.26
CA PHE A 43 -5.12 3.15 -6.63
C PHE A 43 -4.99 3.25 -8.15
N LEU A 44 -4.02 4.02 -8.63
CA LEU A 44 -3.82 4.29 -10.05
C LEU A 44 -2.38 4.04 -10.46
N SER A 45 -2.22 3.48 -11.67
CA SER A 45 -0.94 3.19 -12.29
C SER A 45 -0.82 3.86 -13.66
N ALA A 46 0.37 4.40 -13.98
CA ALA A 46 0.71 4.83 -15.34
C ALA A 46 1.12 3.64 -16.24
N ASN A 47 1.63 2.57 -15.63
CA ASN A 47 2.00 1.32 -16.31
C ASN A 47 1.65 0.10 -15.45
N PRO A 48 0.41 -0.40 -15.51
CA PRO A 48 -0.07 -1.49 -14.64
C PRO A 48 0.64 -2.83 -14.87
N ASP A 49 1.34 -3.00 -16.00
CA ASP A 49 2.15 -4.19 -16.26
C ASP A 49 3.48 -4.19 -15.50
N ALA A 50 3.97 -3.00 -15.13
CA ALA A 50 5.24 -2.83 -14.42
C ALA A 50 5.06 -2.61 -12.92
N VAL A 51 4.07 -1.81 -12.52
CA VAL A 51 3.83 -1.46 -11.12
C VAL A 51 2.34 -1.46 -10.80
N ASP A 52 2.01 -1.96 -9.62
CA ASP A 52 0.64 -2.05 -9.15
C ASP A 52 -0.03 -0.67 -9.05
N HIS A 53 0.67 0.33 -8.53
CA HIS A 53 0.24 1.73 -8.52
C HIS A 53 1.41 2.64 -8.17
N GLU A 54 1.41 3.87 -8.70
CA GLU A 54 2.27 4.95 -8.19
C GLU A 54 1.49 5.95 -7.32
N ILE A 55 0.17 6.02 -7.48
CA ILE A 55 -0.71 6.96 -6.74
C ILE A 55 -1.82 6.21 -6.01
N ALA A 56 -1.93 6.43 -4.70
CA ALA A 56 -3.08 6.02 -3.89
C ALA A 56 -3.87 7.26 -3.44
N LEU A 57 -5.15 7.31 -3.77
CA LEU A 57 -6.06 8.37 -3.35
C LEU A 57 -6.92 7.86 -2.20
N MET A 58 -6.92 8.58 -1.08
CA MET A 58 -7.68 8.18 0.11
C MET A 58 -8.57 9.33 0.59
N ARG A 59 -9.88 9.09 0.73
CA ARG A 59 -10.78 10.05 1.35
C ARG A 59 -10.36 10.28 2.80
N GLY A 60 -10.23 11.54 3.21
CA GLY A 60 -9.82 11.85 4.59
C GLY A 60 -9.31 13.27 4.81
N ARG A 61 -9.13 14.07 3.75
CA ARG A 61 -8.72 15.46 3.90
C ARG A 61 -9.94 16.30 4.31
N PRO A 62 -9.92 17.03 5.43
CA PRO A 62 -11.11 17.76 5.90
C PRO A 62 -11.33 19.10 5.18
N SER A 63 -10.26 19.80 4.78
CA SER A 63 -10.36 21.10 4.10
C SER A 63 -9.26 21.31 3.05
N ALA A 64 -9.32 22.43 2.31
CA ALA A 64 -8.26 22.81 1.36
C ALA A 64 -7.02 23.38 2.03
N GLU A 65 -7.17 23.87 3.25
CA GLU A 65 -6.11 24.47 4.04
C GLU A 65 -5.42 23.44 4.94
N ASP A 66 -5.97 22.23 5.07
CA ASP A 66 -5.34 21.19 5.86
C ASP A 66 -3.96 20.82 5.27
N PRO A 67 -2.87 20.99 6.04
CA PRO A 67 -1.52 20.70 5.56
C PRO A 67 -1.24 19.19 5.42
N HIS A 68 -2.07 18.31 6.00
CA HIS A 68 -1.91 16.85 5.94
C HIS A 68 -2.41 16.30 4.59
N LEU A 69 -1.67 16.62 3.52
CA LEU A 69 -1.94 16.10 2.18
C LEU A 69 -1.41 14.67 2.00
N ILE A 70 -0.24 14.37 2.54
CA ILE A 70 0.41 13.08 2.36
C ILE A 70 -0.24 12.08 3.31
N GLN A 71 -0.77 11.00 2.73
CA GLN A 71 -1.25 9.86 3.49
C GLN A 71 -0.10 8.90 3.77
N GLN A 72 0.79 8.64 2.80
CA GLN A 72 2.02 7.86 3.02
C GLN A 72 3.05 8.07 1.90
N ILE A 73 4.32 7.86 2.22
CA ILE A 73 5.42 7.72 1.27
C ILE A 73 5.93 6.28 1.34
N SER A 74 5.91 5.55 0.24
CA SER A 74 6.22 4.12 0.22
C SER A 74 7.47 3.81 -0.58
N LEU A 75 8.40 3.10 0.06
CA LEU A 75 9.75 2.84 -0.43
C LEU A 75 9.98 1.33 -0.58
N ALA A 76 10.36 0.89 -1.77
CA ALA A 76 10.53 -0.52 -2.06
C ALA A 76 11.84 -1.07 -1.47
N VAL A 77 11.81 -2.33 -1.05
CA VAL A 77 13.01 -3.13 -0.69
C VAL A 77 13.05 -4.43 -1.50
N ALA A 78 14.23 -5.03 -1.63
CA ALA A 78 14.44 -6.14 -2.55
C ALA A 78 13.80 -7.46 -2.09
N GLY A 79 13.66 -7.67 -0.79
CA GLY A 79 13.20 -8.94 -0.22
C GLY A 79 12.66 -8.85 1.19
N LEU A 80 12.08 -9.97 1.64
CA LEU A 80 11.57 -10.14 3.01
C LEU A 80 12.64 -9.87 4.08
N ASP A 81 13.89 -10.30 3.83
CA ASP A 81 14.99 -10.08 4.77
C ASP A 81 15.36 -8.61 4.92
N ASP A 82 15.31 -7.82 3.83
CA ASP A 82 15.51 -6.38 3.91
C ASP A 82 14.38 -5.71 4.69
N LEU A 83 13.13 -6.13 4.47
CA LEU A 83 11.97 -5.63 5.21
C LEU A 83 12.12 -5.91 6.71
N ARG A 84 12.49 -7.14 7.09
CA ARG A 84 12.78 -7.53 8.47
C ARG A 84 13.94 -6.73 9.06
N ALA A 85 15.00 -6.52 8.29
CA ALA A 85 16.17 -5.77 8.73
C ALA A 85 15.82 -4.29 8.99
N PHE A 86 15.04 -3.65 8.11
CA PHE A 86 14.53 -2.31 8.35
C PHE A 86 13.63 -2.24 9.56
N HIS A 87 12.67 -3.17 9.70
CA HIS A 87 11.80 -3.22 10.88
C HIS A 87 12.63 -3.30 12.18
N LYS A 88 13.59 -4.23 12.26
CA LYS A 88 14.47 -4.38 13.45
C LYS A 88 15.26 -3.10 13.72
N LYS A 89 15.83 -2.47 12.68
CA LYS A 89 16.59 -1.23 12.81
C LYS A 89 15.72 -0.09 13.32
N LEU A 90 14.54 0.12 12.73
CA LEU A 90 13.61 1.17 13.12
C LEU A 90 13.18 1.04 14.59
N VAL A 91 12.86 -0.19 15.03
CA VAL A 91 12.55 -0.47 16.44
C VAL A 91 13.74 -0.17 17.35
N ALA A 92 14.94 -0.62 16.97
CA ALA A 92 16.15 -0.40 17.78
C ALA A 92 16.53 1.08 17.90
N GLU A 93 16.23 1.89 16.87
CA GLU A 93 16.46 3.34 16.86
C GLU A 93 15.30 4.15 17.49
N GLY A 94 14.25 3.47 17.98
CA GLY A 94 13.14 4.10 18.70
C GLY A 94 12.09 4.77 17.81
N TYR A 95 12.06 4.47 16.51
CA TYR A 95 10.99 4.95 15.63
C TYR A 95 9.66 4.29 15.95
N ARG A 96 8.58 5.08 15.88
CA ARG A 96 7.22 4.57 16.08
C ARG A 96 6.79 3.73 14.87
N ILE A 97 6.73 2.42 15.03
CA ILE A 97 6.05 1.53 14.10
C ILE A 97 4.54 1.68 14.29
N GLU A 98 3.83 1.96 13.20
CA GLU A 98 2.37 2.04 13.19
C GLU A 98 1.76 0.65 13.02
N ARG A 99 2.18 -0.09 12.00
CA ARG A 99 1.65 -1.41 11.65
C ARG A 99 2.55 -2.16 10.67
N VAL A 100 2.46 -3.48 10.67
CA VAL A 100 3.02 -4.36 9.64
C VAL A 100 1.87 -5.12 8.98
N VAL A 101 1.77 -5.03 7.67
CA VAL A 101 0.56 -5.39 6.92
C VAL A 101 0.87 -6.29 5.73
N ASN A 102 0.03 -7.31 5.55
CA ASN A 102 -0.05 -8.14 4.37
C ASN A 102 -1.13 -7.58 3.42
N HIS A 103 -0.69 -7.14 2.24
CA HIS A 103 -1.54 -6.67 1.13
C HIS A 103 -1.69 -7.73 0.03
N ALA A 104 -1.33 -8.98 0.31
CA ALA A 104 -1.09 -10.09 -0.63
C ALA A 104 0.01 -9.80 -1.67
N SER A 105 -0.18 -8.76 -2.46
CA SER A 105 0.77 -8.21 -3.45
C SER A 105 2.05 -7.63 -2.86
N ALA A 106 1.99 -7.16 -1.61
CA ALA A 106 3.13 -6.61 -0.90
C ALA A 106 3.03 -6.89 0.60
N LEU A 107 4.18 -6.93 1.29
CA LEU A 107 4.26 -6.77 2.74
C LEU A 107 4.80 -5.38 3.05
N GLY A 108 4.08 -4.63 3.88
CA GLY A 108 4.43 -3.27 4.25
C GLY A 108 4.74 -3.13 5.74
N CYS A 109 5.78 -2.38 6.08
CA CYS A 109 6.06 -1.90 7.43
C CYS A 109 5.87 -0.38 7.45
N TYR A 110 4.84 0.07 8.17
CA TYR A 110 4.47 1.47 8.30
C TYR A 110 5.04 2.05 9.59
N PHE A 111 5.65 3.21 9.49
CA PHE A 111 6.29 3.93 10.58
C PHE A 111 6.22 5.44 10.35
N PHE A 112 6.69 6.21 11.32
CA PHE A 112 6.80 7.66 11.20
C PHE A 112 8.26 8.07 11.13
N ASP A 113 8.58 8.92 10.16
CA ASP A 113 9.91 9.51 10.01
C ASP A 113 10.21 10.53 11.14
N PRO A 114 11.41 11.14 11.19
CA PRO A 114 11.77 12.10 12.24
C PRO A 114 10.85 13.33 12.34
N GLU A 115 10.14 13.70 11.28
CA GLU A 115 9.20 14.83 11.26
C GLU A 115 7.74 14.38 11.39
N GLY A 116 7.49 13.09 11.58
CA GLY A 116 6.16 12.53 11.75
C GLY A 116 5.43 12.24 10.44
N ASN A 117 6.10 12.21 9.29
CA ASN A 117 5.48 11.77 8.05
C ASN A 117 5.29 10.25 8.07
N ARG A 118 4.10 9.81 7.68
CA ARG A 118 3.81 8.38 7.54
C ARG A 118 4.61 7.82 6.38
N THR A 119 5.49 6.88 6.68
CA THR A 119 6.40 6.24 5.74
C THR A 119 6.19 4.73 5.76
N GLU A 120 6.38 4.10 4.62
CA GLU A 120 6.34 2.65 4.46
C GLU A 120 7.63 2.18 3.81
N VAL A 121 8.22 1.12 4.34
CA VAL A 121 9.10 0.25 3.55
C VAL A 121 8.34 -1.03 3.22
N PHE A 122 8.38 -1.47 1.96
CA PHE A 122 7.60 -2.62 1.53
C PHE A 122 8.34 -3.53 0.57
N TRP A 123 7.98 -4.80 0.59
CA TRP A 123 8.47 -5.84 -0.31
C TRP A 123 7.34 -6.36 -1.19
N VAL A 124 7.54 -6.37 -2.51
CA VAL A 124 6.61 -6.96 -3.47
C VAL A 124 6.76 -8.49 -3.47
N THR A 125 5.67 -9.20 -3.20
CA THR A 125 5.70 -10.65 -2.91
C THR A 125 5.72 -11.55 -4.14
N GLY A 126 5.58 -10.95 -5.34
CA GLY A 126 5.41 -11.69 -6.60
C GLY A 126 4.00 -12.28 -6.81
N ARG A 127 3.02 -11.89 -5.98
CA ARG A 127 1.63 -12.38 -6.05
C ARG A 127 0.68 -11.25 -6.43
N PRO A 128 0.45 -10.97 -7.73
CA PRO A 128 -0.43 -9.89 -8.17
C PRO A 128 -1.82 -10.03 -7.54
N CYS A 129 -2.28 -8.98 -6.89
CA CYS A 129 -3.57 -8.91 -6.24
C CYS A 129 -4.16 -7.53 -6.54
N TRP A 130 -5.38 -7.46 -7.06
CA TRP A 130 -6.01 -6.21 -7.52
C TRP A 130 -7.12 -5.72 -6.59
N VAL A 131 -7.13 -6.22 -5.35
CA VAL A 131 -8.07 -5.83 -4.30
C VAL A 131 -7.33 -5.01 -3.25
N PRO A 132 -7.84 -3.84 -2.82
CA PRO A 132 -7.37 -3.21 -1.61
C PRO A 132 -7.67 -4.11 -0.41
N THR A 133 -6.65 -4.76 0.11
CA THR A 133 -6.72 -5.64 1.28
C THR A 133 -5.60 -5.28 2.24
N ALA A 134 -5.84 -5.43 3.54
CA ALA A 134 -4.86 -5.22 4.57
C ALA A 134 -5.16 -6.17 5.73
N SER A 135 -4.22 -7.04 6.08
CA SER A 135 -4.28 -7.84 7.30
C SER A 135 -2.99 -7.72 8.11
N PRO A 136 -3.03 -7.67 9.45
CA PRO A 136 -1.81 -7.71 10.26
C PRO A 136 -1.01 -8.99 9.99
N ILE A 137 0.32 -8.89 10.02
CA ILE A 137 1.21 -10.04 9.86
C ILE A 137 2.46 -9.90 10.75
N ASP A 138 2.89 -11.01 11.34
CA ASP A 138 4.19 -11.11 12.01
C ASP A 138 5.25 -11.56 10.99
N ILE A 139 6.04 -10.60 10.51
CA ILE A 139 7.10 -10.87 9.53
C ILE A 139 8.30 -11.58 10.14
N HIS A 140 8.41 -11.75 11.47
CA HIS A 140 9.54 -12.46 12.09
C HIS A 140 9.30 -13.98 12.26
N GLN A 141 8.12 -14.46 11.86
CA GLN A 141 7.87 -15.90 11.68
C GLN A 141 8.83 -16.49 10.63
N PRO A 142 9.05 -17.82 10.64
CA PRO A 142 9.74 -18.53 9.56
C PRO A 142 9.16 -18.22 8.17
N ASP A 143 10.01 -18.24 7.15
CA ASP A 143 9.65 -17.83 5.78
C ASP A 143 8.46 -18.59 5.22
N ASP A 144 8.41 -19.90 5.44
CA ASP A 144 7.31 -20.76 5.00
C ASP A 144 5.98 -20.35 5.63
N VAL A 145 5.97 -19.94 6.91
CA VAL A 145 4.77 -19.43 7.60
C VAL A 145 4.33 -18.08 7.02
N VAL A 146 5.27 -17.15 6.80
CA VAL A 146 4.97 -15.83 6.21
C VAL A 146 4.42 -15.99 4.79
N LEU A 147 5.06 -16.83 3.97
CA LEU A 147 4.66 -17.10 2.59
C LEU A 147 3.30 -17.79 2.52
N ALA A 148 3.02 -18.76 3.41
CA ALA A 148 1.73 -19.44 3.46
C ALA A 148 0.58 -18.47 3.77
N GLU A 149 0.78 -17.49 4.65
CA GLU A 149 -0.24 -16.48 4.95
C GLU A 149 -0.47 -15.53 3.78
N ILE A 150 0.59 -15.13 3.05
CA ILE A 150 0.44 -14.36 1.82
C ILE A 150 -0.36 -15.17 0.79
N ASP A 151 -0.01 -16.45 0.59
CA ASP A 151 -0.67 -17.33 -0.36
C ASP A 151 -2.14 -17.58 -0.01
N ARG A 152 -2.48 -17.69 1.28
CA ARG A 152 -3.86 -17.81 1.74
C ARG A 152 -4.70 -16.61 1.29
N VAL A 153 -4.27 -15.39 1.63
CA VAL A 153 -4.97 -14.16 1.26
C VAL A 153 -5.01 -13.98 -0.27
N TRP A 154 -3.91 -14.29 -0.96
CA TRP A 154 -3.85 -14.20 -2.41
C TRP A 154 -4.82 -15.16 -3.10
N ASN A 155 -4.94 -16.41 -2.63
CA ASN A 155 -5.86 -17.38 -3.22
C ASN A 155 -7.33 -16.96 -3.10
N GLU A 156 -7.68 -16.24 -2.03
CA GLU A 156 -9.02 -15.68 -1.85
C GLU A 156 -9.31 -14.56 -2.85
N LEU A 157 -8.31 -13.78 -3.28
CA LEU A 157 -8.51 -12.51 -3.98
C LEU A 157 -8.04 -12.49 -5.45
N ARG A 158 -7.19 -13.45 -5.86
CA ARG A 158 -6.54 -13.51 -7.20
C ARG A 158 -7.48 -13.58 -8.40
N HIS A 159 -8.75 -13.87 -8.16
CA HIS A 159 -9.78 -13.95 -9.19
C HIS A 159 -10.28 -12.57 -9.65
N VAL A 160 -10.01 -11.51 -8.88
CA VAL A 160 -10.40 -10.14 -9.23
C VAL A 160 -9.40 -9.56 -10.24
N PRO A 161 -9.86 -9.11 -11.43
CA PRO A 161 -8.98 -8.54 -12.44
C PRO A 161 -8.50 -7.12 -12.06
N VAL A 162 -7.51 -6.60 -12.79
CA VAL A 162 -7.07 -5.20 -12.69
C VAL A 162 -8.26 -4.26 -12.81
N GLY A 163 -8.38 -3.30 -11.89
CA GLY A 163 -9.51 -2.36 -11.84
C GLY A 163 -10.84 -3.03 -11.49
N GLY A 164 -10.85 -4.32 -11.15
CA GLY A 164 -12.01 -5.05 -10.66
C GLY A 164 -12.41 -4.65 -9.25
N ARG A 165 -13.52 -5.21 -8.79
CA ARG A 165 -14.06 -5.02 -7.44
C ARG A 165 -14.60 -6.34 -6.89
N LEU A 166 -14.59 -6.47 -5.58
CA LEU A 166 -15.35 -7.51 -4.89
C LEU A 166 -16.86 -7.21 -5.00
N THR A 167 -17.68 -8.27 -4.96
CA THR A 167 -19.15 -8.12 -4.91
C THR A 167 -19.59 -7.38 -3.65
N GLU A 168 -18.90 -7.62 -2.53
CA GLU A 168 -19.10 -6.92 -1.27
C GLU A 168 -17.81 -6.22 -0.85
N GLU A 169 -17.82 -4.89 -0.84
CA GLU A 169 -16.69 -4.08 -0.38
C GLU A 169 -16.80 -3.83 1.12
N ALA A 170 -15.70 -4.04 1.85
CA ALA A 170 -15.56 -3.65 3.25
C ALA A 170 -15.52 -2.12 3.38
N ALA A 171 -16.08 -1.58 4.48
CA ALA A 171 -16.07 -0.15 4.76
C ALA A 171 -14.72 0.37 5.29
N THR A 172 -13.81 -0.53 5.63
CA THR A 172 -12.49 -0.25 6.19
C THR A 172 -11.48 -1.23 5.61
N LEU A 173 -10.21 -0.82 5.58
CA LEU A 173 -9.06 -1.66 5.25
C LEU A 173 -8.19 -1.89 6.48
#